data_AF-A0A6I1GDR5-F1
#
_entry.id   AF-A0A6I1GDR5-F1
#
_cell.length_a   1.000
_cell.length_b   1.000
_cell.length_c   1.000
_cell.angle_alpha   90.00
_cell.angle_beta   90.00
_cell.angle_gamma   90.00
#
_symmetry.space_group_name_H-M   'P 1'
#
loop_
_entity.id
_entity.type
_entity.pdbx_description
1 polymer ?
#
loop_
_entity_poly.entity_id
_entity_poly.type
_entity_poly.pdbx_seq_one_letter_code
_entity_poly.pdbx_strand_id
1 'polypeptide(L)'
;MTARSIVTRPAARAVVMPVAILVLYFVVPVDAERAPIGVLLGVTLSAAALVGVVAVVVAEARGARRLVGRHFIIALEISLVVFAFAYYVIATNDAGQFGGLSTRVDALYFATATAATVGYGDVHPTGQLSRVLVTAHMIFNLVFIAGVVNLVRDRMSERRAALHRTSTPHSTDAE
;
A
#
# COMPACT_ATOMS: atom_id res chain seq x y z
N MET A 1 -31.86 7.97 30.25
CA MET A 1 -30.37 8.05 30.28
C MET A 1 -29.89 7.18 29.12
N THR A 2 -29.83 7.75 27.93
CA THR A 2 -29.78 6.99 26.66
C THR A 2 -28.60 7.54 25.87
N ALA A 3 -27.47 6.83 25.89
CA ALA A 3 -26.33 7.22 25.09
C ALA A 3 -25.54 5.99 24.61
N ARG A 4 -25.28 5.98 23.30
CA ARG A 4 -24.27 5.23 22.54
C ARG A 4 -24.72 3.95 21.83
N SER A 5 -25.24 4.12 20.61
CA SER A 5 -25.11 3.09 19.57
C SER A 5 -25.24 3.66 18.15
N ILE A 6 -24.37 4.59 17.72
CA ILE A 6 -24.46 5.16 16.36
C ILE A 6 -23.16 5.05 15.52
N VAL A 7 -22.01 4.58 16.04
CA VAL A 7 -20.72 4.70 15.29
C VAL A 7 -20.05 3.39 14.85
N THR A 8 -20.68 2.21 14.95
CA THR A 8 -19.90 0.95 14.85
C THR A 8 -19.85 0.25 13.48
N ARG A 9 -20.77 0.51 12.53
CA ARG A 9 -20.83 -0.30 11.29
C ARG A 9 -19.82 0.05 10.17
N PRO A 10 -19.55 1.32 9.84
CA PRO A 10 -18.59 1.65 8.77
C PRO A 10 -17.13 1.62 9.23
N ALA A 11 -16.86 2.01 10.49
CA ALA A 11 -15.51 1.98 11.07
C ALA A 11 -15.01 0.54 11.32
N ALA A 12 -15.87 -0.36 11.81
CA ALA A 12 -15.50 -1.77 11.97
C ALA A 12 -15.18 -2.42 10.61
N ARG A 13 -15.98 -2.17 9.56
CA ARG A 13 -15.71 -2.67 8.21
C ARG A 13 -14.40 -2.15 7.62
N ALA A 14 -13.98 -0.94 7.98
CA ALA A 14 -12.72 -0.36 7.53
C ALA A 14 -11.49 -1.03 8.18
N VAL A 15 -11.65 -1.66 9.34
CA VAL A 15 -10.56 -2.34 10.08
C VAL A 15 -10.55 -3.85 9.83
N VAL A 16 -11.71 -4.46 9.57
CA VAL A 16 -11.84 -5.91 9.33
C VAL A 16 -10.99 -6.38 8.14
N MET A 17 -10.98 -5.64 7.04
CA MET A 17 -10.26 -6.03 5.84
C MET A 17 -8.73 -5.93 6.02
N PRO A 18 -8.19 -4.83 6.60
CA PRO A 18 -6.80 -4.76 7.04
C PRO A 18 -6.34 -5.93 7.93
N VAL A 19 -7.08 -6.15 9.01
CA VAL A 19 -6.79 -7.21 9.97
C VAL A 19 -6.87 -8.58 9.30
N ALA A 20 -7.83 -8.81 8.40
CA ALA A 20 -7.92 -10.06 7.65
C ALA A 20 -6.72 -10.30 6.73
N ILE A 21 -6.21 -9.26 6.05
CA ILE A 21 -5.00 -9.36 5.22
C ILE A 21 -3.79 -9.72 6.09
N LEU A 22 -3.62 -9.05 7.24
CA LEU A 22 -2.53 -9.35 8.16
C LEU A 22 -2.63 -10.76 8.73
N VAL A 23 -3.82 -11.20 9.13
CA VAL A 23 -4.04 -12.58 9.60
C VAL A 23 -3.69 -13.57 8.49
N LEU A 24 -4.13 -13.32 7.25
CA LEU A 24 -3.80 -14.19 6.11
C LEU A 24 -2.28 -14.28 5.90
N TYR A 25 -1.56 -13.16 5.99
CA TYR A 25 -0.11 -13.12 5.90
C TYR A 25 0.59 -14.02 6.93
N PHE A 26 0.08 -14.10 8.16
CA PHE A 26 0.64 -14.98 9.20
C PHE A 26 0.19 -16.44 9.07
N VAL A 27 -0.99 -16.69 8.51
CA VAL A 27 -1.55 -18.04 8.39
C VAL A 27 -1.01 -18.81 7.18
N VAL A 28 -0.67 -18.13 6.08
CA VAL A 28 -0.16 -18.79 4.86
C VAL A 28 1.10 -19.61 5.20
N PRO A 29 1.08 -20.95 5.13
CA PRO A 29 2.24 -21.76 5.43
C PRO A 29 3.31 -21.55 4.36
N VAL A 30 4.56 -21.40 4.79
CA VAL A 30 5.73 -21.29 3.91
C VAL A 30 6.61 -22.48 4.25
N ASP A 31 6.38 -23.61 3.57
CA ASP A 31 7.14 -24.83 3.81
C ASP A 31 8.53 -24.70 3.17
N ALA A 32 9.55 -24.59 4.03
CA ALA A 32 10.94 -24.33 3.66
C ALA A 32 11.63 -25.49 2.93
N GLU A 33 11.04 -26.70 2.91
CA GLU A 33 11.74 -27.88 2.40
C GLU A 33 11.52 -28.18 0.90
N ARG A 34 10.47 -27.68 0.23
CA ARG A 34 10.15 -28.10 -1.16
C ARG A 34 9.38 -27.11 -2.06
N ALA A 35 9.39 -25.80 -1.83
CA ALA A 35 8.50 -24.89 -2.59
C ALA A 35 9.21 -23.82 -3.47
N PRO A 36 9.70 -24.17 -4.69
CA PRO A 36 10.00 -23.17 -5.73
C PRO A 36 8.76 -22.32 -6.08
N ILE A 37 7.56 -22.84 -5.77
CA ILE A 37 6.27 -22.15 -5.92
C ILE A 37 6.15 -20.94 -5.00
N GLY A 38 6.70 -20.96 -3.77
CA GLY A 38 6.60 -19.82 -2.84
C GLY A 38 7.37 -18.59 -3.31
N VAL A 39 8.60 -18.82 -3.80
CA VAL A 39 9.44 -17.77 -4.40
C VAL A 39 8.79 -17.23 -5.67
N LEU A 40 8.33 -18.11 -6.55
CA LEU A 40 7.64 -17.71 -7.78
C LEU A 40 6.38 -16.90 -7.45
N LEU A 41 5.55 -17.34 -6.50
CA LEU A 41 4.36 -16.61 -6.07
C LEU A 41 4.71 -15.25 -5.48
N GLY A 42 5.71 -15.15 -4.59
CA GLY A 42 6.13 -13.88 -4.02
C GLY A 42 6.62 -12.90 -5.08
N VAL A 43 7.43 -13.37 -6.04
CA VAL A 43 7.92 -12.58 -7.17
C VAL A 43 6.78 -12.19 -8.11
N THR A 44 5.92 -13.13 -8.50
CA THR A 44 4.77 -12.89 -9.38
C THR A 44 3.76 -11.95 -8.74
N LEU A 45 3.46 -12.09 -7.45
CA LEU A 45 2.56 -11.19 -6.72
C LEU A 45 3.14 -9.78 -6.59
N SER A 46 4.44 -9.65 -6.32
CA SER A 46 5.12 -8.35 -6.27
C SER A 46 5.13 -7.67 -7.64
N ALA A 47 5.42 -8.44 -8.70
CA ALA A 47 5.36 -7.95 -10.08
C ALA A 47 3.93 -7.56 -10.48
N ALA A 48 2.92 -8.36 -10.13
CA ALA A 48 1.52 -8.06 -10.37
C ALA A 48 1.05 -6.81 -9.61
N ALA A 49 1.50 -6.62 -8.36
CA ALA A 49 1.21 -5.43 -7.57
C ALA A 49 1.83 -4.17 -8.21
N LEU A 50 3.07 -4.26 -8.68
CA LEU A 50 3.76 -3.19 -9.40
C LEU A 50 3.01 -2.83 -10.69
N VAL A 51 2.65 -3.82 -11.51
CA VAL A 51 1.89 -3.62 -12.75
C VAL A 51 0.51 -3.02 -12.45
N GLY A 52 -0.18 -3.53 -11.44
CA GLY A 52 -1.49 -3.03 -11.02
C GLY A 52 -1.43 -1.56 -10.62
N VAL A 53 -0.43 -1.15 -9.84
CA VAL A 53 -0.28 0.25 -9.42
C VAL A 53 0.14 1.14 -10.57
N VAL A 54 1.07 0.71 -11.44
CA VAL A 54 1.40 1.47 -12.65
C VAL A 54 0.15 1.66 -13.51
N ALA A 55 -0.66 0.61 -13.70
CA ALA A 55 -1.91 0.70 -14.45
C ALA A 55 -2.91 1.65 -13.78
N VAL A 56 -3.01 1.64 -12.45
CA VAL A 56 -3.88 2.54 -11.68
C VAL A 56 -3.42 3.99 -11.79
N VAL A 57 -2.12 4.27 -11.64
CA VAL A 57 -1.55 5.63 -11.79
C VAL A 57 -1.73 6.13 -13.21
N VAL A 58 -1.51 5.28 -14.22
CA VAL A 58 -1.74 5.63 -15.62
C VAL A 58 -3.23 5.86 -15.90
N ALA A 59 -4.13 5.05 -15.33
CA ALA A 59 -5.56 5.23 -15.49
C ALA A 59 -6.06 6.52 -14.81
N GLU A 60 -5.55 6.85 -13.62
CA GLU A 60 -5.85 8.10 -12.94
C GLU A 60 -5.30 9.30 -13.72
N ALA A 61 -4.05 9.22 -14.20
CA ALA A 61 -3.43 10.26 -15.02
C ALA A 61 -4.17 10.50 -16.34
N ARG A 62 -4.81 9.46 -16.89
CA ARG A 62 -5.68 9.55 -18.07
C ARG A 62 -7.11 10.00 -17.75
N GLY A 63 -7.43 10.28 -16.47
CA GLY A 63 -8.78 10.65 -16.02
C GLY A 63 -9.81 9.53 -16.10
N ALA A 64 -9.38 8.28 -16.31
CA ALA A 64 -10.25 7.12 -16.53
C ALA A 64 -10.76 6.50 -15.22
N ARG A 65 -10.16 6.83 -14.07
CA ARG A 65 -10.62 6.45 -12.73
C ARG A 65 -10.64 7.68 -11.83
N ARG A 66 -11.54 7.68 -10.84
CA ARG A 66 -11.59 8.62 -9.73
C ARG A 66 -11.40 7.81 -8.46
N LEU A 67 -10.16 7.61 -8.04
CA LEU A 67 -9.87 6.80 -6.87
C LEU A 67 -10.29 7.54 -5.59
N VAL A 68 -11.18 6.94 -4.79
CA VAL A 68 -11.50 7.45 -3.46
C VAL A 68 -10.36 7.13 -2.49
N GLY A 69 -10.00 8.06 -1.60
CA GLY A 69 -8.87 7.91 -0.65
C GLY A 69 -8.79 6.59 0.14
N ARG A 70 -9.92 5.93 0.43
CA ARG A 70 -9.93 4.59 1.07
C ARG A 70 -9.20 3.53 0.25
N HIS A 71 -9.24 3.61 -1.08
CA HIS A 71 -8.56 2.65 -1.96
C HIS A 71 -7.04 2.73 -1.84
N PHE A 72 -6.49 3.91 -1.58
CA PHE A 72 -5.05 4.07 -1.36
C PHE A 72 -4.59 3.40 -0.06
N ILE A 73 -5.35 3.52 1.03
CA ILE A 73 -5.01 2.86 2.31
C ILE A 73 -4.95 1.34 2.13
N ILE A 74 -5.98 0.76 1.51
CA ILE A 74 -6.03 -0.69 1.25
C ILE A 74 -4.92 -1.11 0.29
N ALA A 75 -4.64 -0.32 -0.75
CA ALA A 75 -3.57 -0.61 -1.71
C ALA A 75 -2.18 -0.58 -1.06
N LEU A 76 -1.93 0.41 -0.18
CA LEU A 76 -0.68 0.50 0.59
C LEU A 76 -0.51 -0.74 1.47
N GLU A 77 -1.54 -1.11 2.22
CA GLU A 77 -1.48 -2.28 3.09
C GLU A 77 -1.24 -3.58 2.32
N ILE A 78 -1.96 -3.79 1.21
CA ILE A 78 -1.74 -4.95 0.34
C ILE A 78 -0.30 -4.95 -0.17
N SER A 79 0.24 -3.81 -0.59
CA SER A 79 1.63 -3.75 -1.06
C SER A 79 2.63 -4.09 0.05
N LEU A 80 2.43 -3.58 1.26
CA LEU A 80 3.31 -3.87 2.40
C LEU A 80 3.34 -5.38 2.68
N VAL A 81 2.18 -6.01 2.69
CA VAL A 81 2.06 -7.45 2.97
C VAL A 81 2.64 -8.28 1.84
N VAL A 82 2.42 -7.92 0.57
CA VAL A 82 3.00 -8.62 -0.58
C VAL A 82 4.53 -8.55 -0.58
N PHE A 83 5.10 -7.35 -0.37
CA PHE A 83 6.55 -7.20 -0.29
C PHE A 83 7.13 -7.89 0.95
N ALA A 84 6.50 -7.78 2.11
CA ALA A 84 6.91 -8.49 3.33
C ALA A 84 6.91 -10.00 3.14
N PHE A 85 5.91 -10.55 2.43
CA PHE A 85 5.86 -11.97 2.10
C PHE A 85 7.00 -12.37 1.16
N ALA A 86 7.24 -11.60 0.10
CA ALA A 86 8.34 -11.85 -0.81
C ALA A 86 9.71 -11.79 -0.10
N TYR A 87 9.93 -10.83 0.80
CA TYR A 87 11.15 -10.74 1.61
C TYR A 87 11.33 -11.95 2.52
N TYR A 88 10.28 -12.33 3.25
CA TYR A 88 10.32 -13.47 4.15
C TYR A 88 10.61 -14.78 3.40
N VAL A 89 9.94 -15.01 2.27
CA VAL A 89 10.17 -16.19 1.43
C VAL A 89 11.62 -16.23 0.94
N ILE A 90 12.14 -15.12 0.42
CA ILE A 90 13.53 -15.05 -0.07
C ILE A 90 14.51 -15.32 1.06
N ALA A 91 14.34 -14.68 2.22
CA ALA A 91 15.22 -14.86 3.38
C ALA A 91 15.21 -16.30 3.92
N THR A 92 14.05 -16.98 3.87
CA THR A 92 13.93 -18.36 4.36
C THR A 92 14.56 -19.38 3.39
N ASN A 93 14.57 -19.08 2.08
CA ASN A 93 15.16 -19.97 1.07
C ASN A 93 16.66 -19.73 0.86
N ASP A 94 17.15 -18.52 1.15
CA ASP A 94 18.56 -18.16 1.01
C ASP A 94 18.96 -17.14 2.09
N ALA A 95 19.65 -17.64 3.12
CA ALA A 95 20.14 -16.85 4.24
C ALA A 95 21.15 -15.76 3.83
N GLY A 96 21.71 -15.81 2.61
CA GLY A 96 22.61 -14.80 2.07
C GLY A 96 21.90 -13.56 1.50
N GLN A 97 20.57 -13.57 1.40
CA GLN A 97 19.81 -12.47 0.76
C GLN A 97 19.51 -11.30 1.69
N PHE A 98 19.35 -11.53 2.99
CA PHE A 98 19.04 -10.48 3.96
C PHE A 98 19.87 -10.61 5.22
N GLY A 99 20.41 -9.48 5.69
CA GLY A 99 20.91 -9.33 7.05
C GLY A 99 19.78 -8.94 8.00
N GLY A 100 19.68 -9.61 9.14
CA GLY A 100 18.74 -9.26 10.22
C GLY A 100 17.28 -9.67 10.02
N LEU A 101 16.93 -10.39 8.93
CA LEU A 101 15.57 -10.84 8.65
C LEU A 101 15.41 -12.33 8.99
N SER A 102 14.73 -12.65 10.09
CA SER A 102 14.54 -14.03 10.57
C SER A 102 13.07 -14.41 10.74
N THR A 103 12.21 -13.44 11.02
CA THR A 103 10.79 -13.65 11.27
C THR A 103 9.92 -12.94 10.23
N ARG A 104 8.64 -13.35 10.16
CA ARG A 104 7.62 -12.62 9.39
C ARG A 104 7.41 -11.20 9.90
N VAL A 105 7.59 -10.99 11.22
CA VAL A 105 7.51 -9.66 11.82
C VAL A 105 8.66 -8.79 11.32
N ASP A 106 9.88 -9.32 11.24
CA ASP A 106 11.05 -8.59 10.72
C ASP A 106 10.83 -8.17 9.26
N ALA A 107 10.21 -9.04 8.46
CA ALA A 107 9.90 -8.76 7.05
C ALA A 107 8.84 -7.67 6.90
N LEU A 108 7.77 -7.72 7.69
CA LEU A 108 6.71 -6.70 7.69
C LEU A 108 7.25 -5.36 8.22
N TYR A 109 8.06 -5.41 9.27
CA TYR A 109 8.77 -4.25 9.82
C TYR A 109 9.68 -3.62 8.76
N PHE A 110 10.50 -4.40 8.06
CA PHE A 110 11.39 -3.90 7.01
C PHE A 110 10.61 -3.31 5.83
N ALA A 111 9.52 -3.96 5.39
CA ALA A 111 8.66 -3.43 4.34
C ALA A 111 8.05 -2.08 4.75
N THR A 112 7.55 -1.99 5.99
CA THR A 112 6.95 -0.78 6.54
C THR A 112 7.99 0.34 6.70
N ALA A 113 9.16 0.04 7.26
CA ALA A 113 10.26 0.99 7.43
C ALA A 113 10.77 1.51 6.07
N THR A 114 10.79 0.65 5.04
CA THR A 114 11.15 1.04 3.67
C THR A 114 10.10 1.95 3.05
N ALA A 115 8.81 1.60 3.16
CA ALA A 115 7.72 2.41 2.61
C ALA A 115 7.56 3.76 3.33
N ALA A 116 7.74 3.77 4.64
CA ALA A 116 7.79 4.99 5.45
C ALA A 116 9.11 5.77 5.28
N THR A 117 10.08 5.24 4.51
CA THR A 117 11.40 5.84 4.27
C THR A 117 12.23 6.07 5.55
N VAL A 118 11.97 5.29 6.60
CA VAL A 118 12.68 5.39 7.89
C VAL A 118 14.04 4.69 7.82
N GLY A 119 14.07 3.44 7.35
CA GLY A 119 15.30 2.70 7.06
C GLY A 119 16.31 2.59 8.22
N TYR A 120 15.90 2.00 9.35
CA TYR A 120 16.76 1.83 10.53
C TYR A 120 18.07 1.06 10.27
N GLY A 121 18.10 0.19 9.26
CA GLY A 121 19.31 -0.51 8.80
C GLY A 121 19.64 -1.82 9.54
N ASP A 122 18.91 -2.12 10.61
CA ASP A 122 18.91 -3.40 11.33
C ASP A 122 18.49 -4.58 10.43
N VAL A 123 17.55 -4.36 9.51
CA VAL A 123 17.23 -5.27 8.41
C VAL A 123 17.64 -4.65 7.07
N HIS A 124 18.42 -5.37 6.26
CA HIS A 124 18.89 -4.84 4.97
C HIS A 124 19.19 -5.94 3.92
N PRO A 125 19.04 -5.64 2.61
CA PRO A 125 19.32 -6.59 1.54
C PRO A 125 20.83 -6.76 1.30
N THR A 126 21.32 -7.99 1.39
CA THR A 126 22.73 -8.35 1.16
C THR A 126 22.96 -9.00 -0.20
N GLY A 127 22.00 -9.79 -0.68
CA GLY A 127 22.07 -10.51 -1.96
C GLY A 127 21.54 -9.70 -3.16
N GLN A 128 21.84 -10.18 -4.37
CA GLN A 128 21.42 -9.49 -5.61
C GLN A 128 19.90 -9.52 -5.82
N LEU A 129 19.26 -10.66 -5.52
CA LEU A 129 17.81 -10.81 -5.71
C LEU A 129 17.03 -9.90 -4.75
N SER A 130 17.42 -9.88 -3.47
CA SER A 130 16.80 -8.99 -2.49
C SER A 130 17.02 -7.51 -2.83
N ARG A 131 18.21 -7.12 -3.30
CA ARG A 131 18.48 -5.74 -3.76
C ARG A 131 17.57 -5.32 -4.91
N VAL A 132 17.38 -6.17 -5.91
CA VAL A 132 16.46 -5.90 -7.03
C VAL A 132 15.03 -5.74 -6.51
N LEU A 133 14.56 -6.65 -5.65
CA LEU A 133 13.21 -6.59 -5.11
C LEU A 133 12.97 -5.35 -4.23
N VAL A 134 13.93 -4.99 -3.37
CA VAL A 134 13.85 -3.78 -2.54
C VAL A 134 13.87 -2.53 -3.41
N THR A 135 14.69 -2.49 -4.46
CA THR A 135 14.69 -1.39 -5.43
C THR A 135 13.33 -1.24 -6.12
N ALA A 136 12.71 -2.35 -6.52
CA ALA A 136 11.36 -2.34 -7.09
C ALA A 136 10.31 -1.82 -6.09
N HIS A 137 10.41 -2.19 -4.81
CA HIS A 137 9.54 -1.66 -3.75
C HIS A 137 9.73 -0.14 -3.57
N MET A 138 10.96 0.36 -3.60
CA MET A 138 11.24 1.79 -3.54
C MET A 138 10.61 2.55 -4.72
N ILE A 139 10.77 2.06 -5.95
CA ILE A 139 10.16 2.65 -7.14
C ILE A 139 8.63 2.65 -7.02
N PHE A 140 8.05 1.54 -6.57
CA PHE A 140 6.61 1.44 -6.29
C PHE A 140 6.16 2.53 -5.32
N ASN A 141 6.88 2.75 -4.21
CA ASN A 141 6.52 3.75 -3.21
C ASN A 141 6.50 5.17 -3.79
N LEU A 142 7.47 5.51 -4.65
CA LEU A 142 7.50 6.80 -5.34
C LEU A 142 6.27 7.02 -6.23
N VAL A 143 5.91 6.00 -7.03
CA VAL A 143 4.74 6.02 -7.90
C VAL A 143 3.45 6.13 -7.07
N PHE A 144 3.37 5.37 -5.97
CA PHE A 144 2.24 5.38 -5.06
C PHE A 144 2.03 6.77 -4.44
N ILE A 145 3.10 7.39 -3.93
CA ILE A 145 3.07 8.75 -3.35
C ILE A 145 2.60 9.77 -4.40
N ALA A 146 3.07 9.69 -5.64
CA ALA A 146 2.60 10.57 -6.72
C ALA A 146 1.08 10.44 -6.95
N GLY A 147 0.54 9.22 -6.92
CA GLY A 147 -0.91 8.97 -6.99
C GLY A 147 -1.69 9.61 -5.84
N VAL A 148 -1.18 9.48 -4.60
CA VAL A 148 -1.78 10.12 -3.41
C VAL A 148 -1.77 11.65 -3.53
N VAL A 149 -0.67 12.23 -3.98
CA VAL A 149 -0.56 13.69 -4.18
C VAL A 149 -1.58 14.19 -5.20
N ASN A 150 -1.76 13.48 -6.32
CA ASN A 150 -2.75 13.84 -7.34
C ASN A 150 -4.18 13.79 -6.79
N LEU A 151 -4.53 12.74 -6.04
CA LEU A 151 -5.83 12.65 -5.38
C LEU A 151 -6.09 13.86 -4.45
N VAL A 152 -5.09 14.25 -3.65
CA VAL A 152 -5.22 15.40 -2.75
C VAL A 152 -5.42 16.69 -3.55
N ARG A 153 -4.71 16.87 -4.67
CA ARG A 153 -4.87 18.03 -5.56
C ARG A 153 -6.28 18.09 -6.14
N ASP A 154 -6.82 16.99 -6.63
CA ASP A 154 -8.17 16.93 -7.21
C ASP A 154 -9.26 17.24 -6.17
N ARG A 155 -9.10 16.72 -4.94
CA ARG A 155 -10.00 17.06 -3.83
C ARG A 155 -9.96 18.55 -3.48
N MET A 156 -8.79 19.17 -3.55
CA MET A 156 -8.64 20.60 -3.28
C MET A 156 -9.22 21.47 -4.39
N SER A 157 -9.04 21.08 -5.66
CA SER A 157 -9.60 21.83 -6.80
C SER A 157 -11.13 21.80 -6.77
N GLU A 158 -11.74 20.65 -6.47
CA GLU A 158 -13.19 20.52 -6.31
C GLU A 158 -13.75 21.38 -5.18
N ARG A 159 -13.09 21.37 -4.01
CA ARG A 159 -13.49 22.22 -2.87
C ARG A 159 -13.40 23.70 -3.21
N ARG A 160 -12.34 24.13 -3.90
CA ARG A 160 -12.18 25.52 -4.35
C ARG A 160 -13.28 25.95 -5.32
N ALA A 161 -13.61 25.08 -6.29
CA ALA A 161 -14.70 25.33 -7.25
C ALA A 161 -16.10 25.34 -6.61
N ALA A 162 -16.30 24.57 -5.53
CA ALA A 162 -17.55 24.62 -4.75
C ALA A 162 -17.67 25.95 -3.98
N LEU A 163 -16.59 26.39 -3.31
CA LEU A 163 -16.59 27.64 -2.55
C LEU A 163 -16.83 28.87 -3.45
N HIS A 164 -16.19 28.95 -4.62
CA HIS A 164 -16.40 30.07 -5.56
C HIS A 164 -17.86 30.19 -6.06
N ARG A 165 -18.57 29.08 -6.25
CA ARG A 165 -19.98 29.10 -6.68
C ARG A 165 -20.93 29.62 -5.60
N THR A 166 -20.60 29.44 -4.32
CA THR A 166 -21.36 30.00 -3.19
C THR A 166 -21.04 31.48 -2.93
N SER A 167 -19.89 31.99 -3.39
CA SER A 167 -19.46 33.37 -3.13
C SER A 167 -19.95 34.38 -4.17
N THR A 168 -20.44 33.95 -5.33
CA THR A 168 -21.04 34.83 -6.34
C THR A 168 -22.47 35.18 -5.92
N PRO A 169 -22.75 36.41 -5.44
CA PRO A 169 -24.11 36.82 -5.12
C PRO A 169 -24.92 36.88 -6.41
N HIS A 170 -26.15 36.36 -6.36
CA HIS A 170 -27.14 36.56 -7.41
C HIS A 170 -27.51 38.05 -7.45
N SER A 171 -26.76 38.86 -8.21
CA SER A 171 -27.15 40.22 -8.55
C SER A 171 -28.24 40.13 -9.62
N THR A 172 -29.44 39.76 -9.20
CA THR A 172 -30.64 39.81 -10.01
C THR A 172 -31.74 40.23 -9.06
N ASP A 173 -31.70 41.50 -8.65
CA ASP A 173 -32.76 42.25 -8.00
C ASP A 173 -32.27 43.71 -7.87
N ALA A 174 -32.29 44.42 -9.00
CA ALA A 174 -32.33 45.88 -9.06
C ALA A 174 -32.74 46.26 -10.49
N GLU A 175 -34.06 46.27 -10.68
CA GLU A 175 -34.75 47.11 -11.67
C GLU A 175 -34.31 48.58 -11.58
#